data_AF-A0A0K1JND7-F1
#
_entry.id   AF-A0A0K1JND7-F1
#
_cell.length_a   1.000
_cell.length_b   1.000
_cell.length_c   1.000
_cell.angle_alpha   90.00
_cell.angle_beta   90.00
_cell.angle_gamma   90.00
#
_symmetry.space_group_name_H-M   'P 1'
#
loop_
_entity.id
_entity.type
_entity.pdbx_description
1 polymer ?
#
loop_
_entity_poly.entity_id
_entity_poly.type
_entity_poly.pdbx_seq_one_letter_code
_entity_poly.pdbx_strand_id
1 'polypeptide(L)'
;MSVSDWSDAQWDRYHRDVYAPARVDRGEQPRNLGDYRAIRERFATNGEVGASWEDEVRQALDLRSERGWGVHVYYDTDRGARFHDHAADYQVRIAIEAKAGEAPDKTAERQLAKDERLLMDGGVAIWVVEDLAKLPQAALERARRLEQNYPSTFMLREVTDLSRDRVVEEIQLLLRDRELAHFIERKRELTRETIRAGRDLERNQAKASQVAVDLGYDPGTDRWTRTLTDADQDRYSEITRYVYLTADRERDLSEELHGVTEELEVIEGEREVLRDRVAERQQRLERELERSYQAHDARGDQLTRTAESVAGTRAHVLEAIQGTADEAGELARRVEDGISRELPVGAAVIELAARLEHEATLGRHLERLDQAAERLGLELAQRTGPPGREEVVVDLDRRDWHQQRSGASYIHTASRPGLLQRLHGDPVVQAHKARKVAESHIAHQTSGGHPASAAAVDAHVRELRQAGLDASAIRERVSTEQVPWRTEVSISRQAMPAVHDSAARWQSPGCGRGDDIGR
;
A
#
# COMPACT_ATOMS: atom_id res chain seq x y z
N MET A 1 4.01 -9.28 -50.14
CA MET A 1 4.13 -7.98 -49.44
C MET A 1 3.05 -7.94 -48.38
N SER A 2 3.46 -7.83 -47.13
CA SER A 2 2.51 -7.58 -46.04
C SER A 2 1.94 -6.17 -46.21
N VAL A 3 0.72 -5.93 -45.72
CA VAL A 3 0.12 -4.57 -45.68
C VAL A 3 0.97 -3.61 -44.83
N SER A 4 1.86 -4.17 -43.99
CA SER A 4 2.89 -3.40 -43.27
C SER A 4 3.91 -2.70 -44.17
N ASP A 5 4.10 -3.18 -45.41
CA ASP A 5 5.18 -2.75 -46.31
C ASP A 5 4.69 -1.75 -47.36
N TRP A 6 3.44 -1.30 -47.25
CA TRP A 6 2.82 -0.39 -48.20
C TRP A 6 3.26 1.06 -47.96
N SER A 7 3.57 1.75 -49.05
CA SER A 7 3.79 3.20 -49.05
C SER A 7 2.52 3.97 -48.69
N ASP A 8 2.68 5.21 -48.26
CA ASP A 8 1.60 6.13 -47.93
C ASP A 8 0.54 6.24 -49.04
N ALA A 9 0.99 6.31 -50.30
CA ALA A 9 0.10 6.38 -51.46
C ALA A 9 -0.69 5.07 -51.68
N GLN A 10 -0.11 3.91 -51.34
CA GLN A 10 -0.81 2.62 -51.42
C GLN A 10 -1.85 2.49 -50.30
N TRP A 11 -1.52 2.96 -49.10
CA TRP A 11 -2.46 3.01 -47.98
C TRP A 11 -3.62 3.95 -48.24
N ASP A 12 -3.37 5.16 -48.74
CA ASP A 12 -4.40 6.12 -49.10
C ASP A 12 -5.38 5.55 -50.14
N ARG A 13 -4.83 4.87 -51.15
CA ARG A 13 -5.61 4.23 -52.19
C ARG A 13 -6.48 3.12 -51.62
N TYR A 14 -5.92 2.21 -50.83
CA TYR A 14 -6.70 1.14 -50.20
C TYR A 14 -7.75 1.66 -49.22
N HIS A 15 -7.39 2.66 -48.41
CA HIS A 15 -8.30 3.23 -47.42
C HIS A 15 -9.54 3.83 -48.11
N ARG A 16 -9.32 4.53 -49.22
CA ARG A 16 -10.35 5.19 -50.03
C ARG A 16 -11.18 4.21 -50.86
N ASP A 17 -10.51 3.27 -51.52
CA ASP A 17 -11.13 2.47 -52.59
C ASP A 17 -11.69 1.13 -52.07
N VAL A 18 -11.21 0.65 -50.91
CA VAL A 18 -11.57 -0.67 -50.37
C VAL A 18 -12.12 -0.57 -48.94
N TYR A 19 -11.35 0.00 -48.02
CA TYR A 19 -11.71 -0.03 -46.59
C TYR A 19 -12.91 0.84 -46.23
N ALA A 20 -12.94 2.10 -46.69
CA ALA A 20 -14.03 3.01 -46.37
C ALA A 20 -15.37 2.57 -47.00
N PRO A 21 -15.43 2.19 -48.29
CA PRO A 21 -16.64 1.63 -48.89
C PRO A 21 -17.14 0.38 -48.14
N ALA A 22 -16.27 -0.59 -47.86
CA ALA A 22 -16.67 -1.84 -47.19
C ALA A 22 -17.16 -1.68 -45.74
N ARG A 23 -16.79 -0.58 -45.05
CA ARG A 23 -17.34 -0.21 -43.74
C ARG A 23 -18.71 0.43 -43.89
N VAL A 24 -18.86 1.35 -44.83
CA VAL A 24 -20.13 2.03 -45.14
C VAL A 24 -21.19 1.03 -45.59
N ASP A 25 -20.83 0.05 -46.42
CA ASP A 25 -21.73 -1.03 -46.86
C ASP A 25 -22.24 -1.89 -45.70
N ARG A 26 -21.48 -1.94 -44.59
CA ARG A 26 -21.87 -2.62 -43.34
C ARG A 26 -22.59 -1.68 -42.35
N GLY A 27 -22.82 -0.43 -42.71
CA GLY A 27 -23.44 0.59 -41.85
C GLY A 27 -22.52 1.16 -40.77
N GLU A 28 -21.21 0.96 -40.89
CA GLU A 28 -20.21 1.42 -39.93
C GLU A 28 -19.55 2.73 -40.40
N GLN A 29 -19.19 3.63 -39.48
CA GLN A 29 -18.38 4.80 -39.82
C GLN A 29 -16.92 4.38 -40.08
N PRO A 30 -16.34 4.67 -41.26
CA PRO A 30 -14.94 4.43 -41.51
C PRO A 30 -14.08 5.43 -40.73
N ARG A 31 -13.05 4.92 -40.05
CA ARG A 31 -11.99 5.74 -39.43
C ARG A 31 -11.31 6.58 -40.51
N ASN A 32 -10.85 7.80 -40.23
CA ASN A 32 -10.00 8.51 -41.19
C ASN A 32 -8.57 7.94 -41.17
N LEU A 33 -7.75 8.18 -42.20
CA LEU A 33 -6.39 7.60 -42.28
C LEU A 33 -5.50 8.05 -41.11
N GLY A 34 -5.62 9.30 -40.68
CA GLY A 34 -4.88 9.83 -39.52
C GLY A 34 -5.25 9.10 -38.23
N ASP A 35 -6.54 8.93 -37.96
CA ASP A 35 -7.08 8.16 -36.84
C ASP A 35 -6.64 6.70 -36.93
N TYR A 36 -6.64 6.10 -38.14
CA TYR A 36 -6.18 4.74 -38.35
C TYR A 36 -4.68 4.59 -38.03
N ARG A 37 -3.83 5.51 -38.49
CA ARG A 37 -2.39 5.52 -38.17
C ARG A 37 -2.17 5.70 -36.68
N ALA A 38 -2.80 6.70 -36.06
CA ALA A 38 -2.69 6.95 -34.63
C ALA A 38 -3.16 5.74 -33.81
N ILE A 39 -4.25 5.07 -34.23
CA ILE A 39 -4.73 3.84 -33.58
C ILE A 39 -3.76 2.68 -33.82
N ARG A 40 -3.22 2.50 -35.03
CA ARG A 40 -2.26 1.44 -35.35
C ARG A 40 -0.94 1.63 -34.61
N GLU A 41 -0.41 2.84 -34.56
CA GLU A 41 0.77 3.21 -33.77
C GLU A 41 0.49 2.97 -32.28
N ARG A 42 -0.65 3.42 -31.75
CA ARG A 42 -1.07 3.10 -30.38
C ARG A 42 -1.12 1.59 -30.13
N PHE A 43 -1.66 0.79 -31.05
CA PHE A 43 -1.67 -0.67 -30.94
C PHE A 43 -0.27 -1.29 -31.04
N ALA A 44 0.60 -0.77 -31.90
CA ALA A 44 1.98 -1.23 -32.03
C ALA A 44 2.77 -0.92 -30.76
N THR A 45 2.71 0.31 -30.25
CA THR A 45 3.32 0.71 -28.97
C THR A 45 2.74 -0.08 -27.80
N ASN A 46 1.41 -0.27 -27.74
CA ASN A 46 0.81 -1.12 -26.70
C ASN A 46 1.26 -2.58 -26.81
N GLY A 47 1.45 -3.10 -28.04
CA GLY A 47 1.99 -4.44 -28.28
C GLY A 47 3.44 -4.57 -27.83
N GLU A 48 4.28 -3.57 -28.09
CA GLU A 48 5.67 -3.52 -27.63
C GLU A 48 5.76 -3.44 -26.10
N VAL A 49 4.92 -2.62 -25.46
CA VAL A 49 4.82 -2.54 -23.98
C VAL A 49 4.36 -3.88 -23.40
N GLY A 50 3.34 -4.50 -24.00
CA GLY A 50 2.85 -5.81 -23.57
C GLY A 50 3.91 -6.91 -23.70
N ALA A 51 4.62 -6.97 -24.82
CA ALA A 51 5.68 -7.94 -25.04
C ALA A 51 6.89 -7.69 -24.11
N SER A 52 7.27 -6.43 -23.90
CA SER A 52 8.33 -6.09 -22.94
C SER A 52 7.95 -6.46 -21.51
N TRP A 53 6.69 -6.28 -21.13
CA TRP A 53 6.18 -6.69 -19.82
C TRP A 53 6.16 -8.20 -19.65
N GLU A 54 5.69 -8.92 -20.68
CA GLU A 54 5.73 -10.39 -20.72
C GLU A 54 7.17 -10.90 -20.55
N ASP A 55 8.12 -10.34 -21.29
CA ASP A 55 9.54 -10.72 -21.18
C ASP A 55 10.13 -10.40 -19.80
N GLU A 56 9.73 -9.28 -19.19
CA GLU A 56 10.14 -8.94 -17.83
C GLU A 56 9.62 -9.97 -16.82
N VAL A 57 8.33 -10.33 -16.92
CA VAL A 57 7.71 -11.36 -16.06
C VAL A 57 8.39 -12.71 -16.26
N ARG A 58 8.65 -13.09 -17.51
CA ARG A 58 9.35 -14.33 -17.85
C ARG A 58 10.73 -14.43 -17.20
N GLN A 59 11.51 -13.34 -17.28
CA GLN A 59 12.84 -13.27 -16.68
C GLN A 59 12.77 -13.25 -15.14
N ALA A 60 11.88 -12.43 -14.59
CA ALA A 60 11.73 -12.29 -13.14
C ALA A 60 11.28 -13.59 -12.48
N LEU A 61 10.41 -14.37 -13.12
CA LEU A 61 9.92 -15.64 -12.59
C LEU A 61 10.78 -16.85 -12.97
N ASP A 62 11.85 -16.65 -13.75
CA ASP A 62 12.72 -17.70 -14.27
C ASP A 62 11.95 -18.82 -15.01
N LEU A 63 11.10 -18.41 -15.97
CA LEU A 63 10.26 -19.31 -16.77
C LEU A 63 11.04 -19.86 -17.99
N ARG A 64 11.94 -20.79 -17.72
CA ARG A 64 12.84 -21.38 -18.73
C ARG A 64 12.26 -22.62 -19.38
N SER A 65 12.55 -22.82 -20.68
CA SER A 65 12.13 -24.00 -21.43
C SER A 65 12.70 -25.30 -20.89
N GLU A 66 13.92 -25.25 -20.34
CA GLU A 66 14.58 -26.39 -19.69
C GLU A 66 13.81 -26.88 -18.46
N ARG A 67 13.02 -26.01 -17.84
CA ARG A 67 12.12 -26.33 -16.72
C ARG A 67 10.71 -26.71 -17.19
N GLY A 68 10.47 -26.83 -18.49
CA GLY A 68 9.19 -27.22 -19.07
C GLY A 68 8.23 -26.06 -19.38
N TRP A 69 8.69 -24.81 -19.30
CA TRP A 69 7.88 -23.65 -19.64
C TRP A 69 7.84 -23.37 -21.14
N GLY A 70 6.63 -23.34 -21.70
CA GLY A 70 6.37 -22.84 -23.04
C GLY A 70 5.96 -21.37 -23.02
N VAL A 71 6.29 -20.67 -24.09
CA VAL A 71 5.81 -19.30 -24.38
C VAL A 71 4.66 -19.40 -25.37
N HIS A 72 3.60 -18.60 -25.17
CA HIS A 72 2.45 -18.49 -26.07
C HIS A 72 1.74 -19.83 -26.27
N VAL A 73 1.42 -20.50 -25.17
CA VAL A 73 0.88 -21.87 -25.16
C VAL A 73 -0.63 -21.86 -25.35
N TYR A 74 -1.09 -22.72 -26.27
CA TYR A 74 -2.50 -22.90 -26.60
C TYR A 74 -3.03 -24.24 -26.06
N TYR A 75 -4.30 -24.25 -25.65
CA TYR A 75 -5.07 -25.49 -25.47
C TYR A 75 -6.57 -25.27 -25.71
N ASP A 76 -7.23 -26.35 -26.10
CA ASP A 76 -8.68 -26.33 -26.31
C ASP A 76 -9.42 -26.48 -24.97
N THR A 77 -10.47 -25.66 -24.82
CA THR A 77 -11.47 -25.83 -23.75
C THR A 77 -12.84 -26.09 -24.38
N ASP A 78 -13.79 -26.56 -23.60
CA ASP A 78 -15.21 -26.65 -24.01
C ASP A 78 -15.81 -25.28 -24.39
N ARG A 79 -15.15 -24.18 -24.01
CA ARG A 79 -15.46 -22.79 -24.36
C ARG A 79 -14.55 -22.23 -25.47
N GLY A 80 -13.86 -23.12 -26.17
CA GLY A 80 -12.90 -22.84 -27.25
C GLY A 80 -11.47 -22.59 -26.77
N ALA A 81 -10.57 -22.37 -27.72
CA ALA A 81 -9.21 -21.88 -27.55
C ALA A 81 -8.91 -21.06 -26.28
N ARG A 82 -8.01 -21.52 -25.40
CA ARG A 82 -7.36 -20.67 -24.40
C ARG A 82 -5.87 -20.57 -24.71
N PHE A 83 -5.40 -19.32 -24.72
CA PHE A 83 -4.02 -18.94 -24.97
C PHE A 83 -3.45 -18.37 -23.68
N HIS A 84 -2.30 -18.80 -23.17
CA HIS A 84 -1.61 -18.10 -22.08
C HIS A 84 -0.24 -17.64 -22.53
N ASP A 85 0.23 -16.56 -21.92
CA ASP A 85 1.53 -15.97 -22.24
C ASP A 85 2.65 -16.96 -21.88
N HIS A 86 2.55 -17.63 -20.72
CA HIS A 86 3.40 -18.75 -20.35
C HIS A 86 2.60 -19.91 -19.78
N ALA A 87 3.01 -21.14 -20.08
CA ALA A 87 2.45 -22.31 -19.40
C ALA A 87 3.44 -23.47 -19.34
N ALA A 88 3.30 -24.29 -18.31
CA ALA A 88 3.99 -25.56 -18.17
C ALA A 88 2.98 -26.70 -17.99
N ASP A 89 3.18 -27.78 -18.77
CA ASP A 89 2.39 -29.00 -18.70
C ASP A 89 3.08 -30.02 -17.79
N TYR A 90 2.96 -29.80 -16.48
CA TYR A 90 3.35 -30.77 -15.47
C TYR A 90 2.23 -31.82 -15.26
N GLN A 91 2.15 -32.41 -14.07
CA GLN A 91 1.00 -33.24 -13.69
C GLN A 91 -0.31 -32.45 -13.72
N VAL A 92 -0.22 -31.18 -13.34
CA VAL A 92 -1.28 -30.18 -13.47
C VAL A 92 -0.73 -29.04 -14.31
N ARG A 93 -1.55 -28.49 -15.19
CA ARG A 93 -1.15 -27.35 -16.00
C ARG A 93 -1.02 -26.11 -15.12
N ILE A 94 0.11 -25.41 -15.24
CA ILE A 94 0.32 -24.09 -14.64
C ILE A 94 0.37 -23.08 -15.76
N ALA A 95 -0.39 -22.01 -15.64
CA ALA A 95 -0.49 -21.00 -16.67
C ALA A 95 -0.37 -19.59 -16.07
N ILE A 96 0.34 -18.72 -16.76
CA ILE A 96 0.61 -17.35 -16.35
C ILE A 96 0.14 -16.43 -17.48
N GLU A 97 -0.67 -15.44 -17.10
CA GLU A 97 -1.12 -14.36 -17.98
C GLU A 97 -0.49 -13.06 -17.48
N ALA A 98 0.32 -12.42 -18.33
CA ALA A 98 0.90 -11.10 -18.10
C ALA A 98 0.04 -10.03 -18.79
N LYS A 99 -0.32 -8.98 -18.07
CA LYS A 99 -1.16 -7.89 -18.61
C LYS A 99 -0.57 -6.53 -18.28
N ALA A 100 -0.22 -5.80 -19.33
CA ALA A 100 0.12 -4.38 -19.27
C ALA A 100 -0.84 -3.58 -20.15
N GLY A 101 -1.13 -2.34 -19.76
CA GLY A 101 -2.06 -1.46 -20.48
C GLY A 101 -3.55 -1.79 -20.32
N GLU A 102 -4.39 -1.08 -21.09
CA GLU A 102 -5.85 -1.26 -21.09
C GLU A 102 -6.24 -2.56 -21.81
N ALA A 103 -6.86 -3.48 -21.08
CA ALA A 103 -7.43 -4.69 -21.68
C ALA A 103 -8.83 -4.38 -22.26
N PRO A 104 -9.17 -4.83 -23.48
CA PRO A 104 -10.52 -4.67 -24.01
C PRO A 104 -11.55 -5.35 -23.11
N ASP A 105 -12.61 -4.63 -22.73
CA ASP A 105 -13.64 -5.03 -21.75
C ASP A 105 -14.08 -6.50 -21.82
N LYS A 106 -14.38 -6.98 -23.03
CA LYS A 106 -14.96 -8.32 -23.23
C LYS A 106 -13.92 -9.44 -23.35
N THR A 107 -12.63 -9.12 -23.52
CA THR A 107 -11.60 -10.14 -23.76
C THR A 107 -11.11 -10.74 -22.45
N ALA A 108 -10.77 -9.91 -21.48
CA ALA A 108 -10.26 -10.35 -20.18
C ALA A 108 -11.28 -11.20 -19.42
N GLU A 109 -12.55 -10.78 -19.38
CA GLU A 109 -13.62 -11.55 -18.73
C GLU A 109 -13.80 -12.95 -19.35
N ARG A 110 -13.76 -13.03 -20.69
CA ARG A 110 -13.86 -14.31 -21.42
C ARG A 110 -12.66 -15.22 -21.16
N GLN A 111 -11.45 -14.66 -21.05
CA GLN A 111 -10.26 -15.43 -20.69
C GLN A 111 -10.37 -15.97 -19.26
N LEU A 112 -10.79 -15.16 -18.29
CA LEU A 112 -11.04 -15.61 -16.92
C LEU A 112 -12.13 -16.70 -16.83
N ALA A 113 -13.16 -16.63 -17.67
CA ALA A 113 -14.17 -17.69 -17.77
C ALA A 113 -13.62 -19.01 -18.33
N LYS A 114 -12.52 -18.98 -19.10
CA LYS A 114 -11.81 -20.18 -19.55
C LYS A 114 -10.83 -20.67 -18.49
N ASP A 115 -10.21 -19.76 -17.74
CA ASP A 115 -9.32 -20.12 -16.64
C ASP A 115 -10.07 -20.83 -15.51
N GLU A 116 -11.32 -20.47 -15.26
CA GLU A 116 -12.20 -21.22 -14.37
C GLU A 116 -12.26 -22.72 -14.70
N ARG A 117 -12.23 -23.09 -15.99
CA ARG A 117 -12.20 -24.50 -16.41
C ARG A 117 -10.87 -25.15 -16.07
N LEU A 118 -9.76 -24.47 -16.34
CA LEU A 118 -8.42 -24.93 -15.95
C LEU A 118 -8.35 -25.19 -14.43
N LEU A 119 -8.92 -24.29 -13.63
CA LEU A 119 -8.97 -24.41 -12.17
C LEU A 119 -9.85 -25.58 -11.71
N MET A 120 -11.00 -25.81 -12.36
CA MET A 120 -11.86 -26.97 -12.10
C MET A 120 -11.15 -28.30 -12.37
N ASP A 121 -10.24 -28.33 -13.34
CA ASP A 121 -9.45 -29.51 -13.70
C ASP A 121 -8.18 -29.64 -12.83
N GLY A 122 -8.04 -28.82 -11.78
CA GLY A 122 -6.93 -28.85 -10.83
C GLY A 122 -5.67 -28.12 -11.27
N GLY A 123 -5.73 -27.41 -12.40
CA GLY A 123 -4.66 -26.54 -12.88
C GLY A 123 -4.49 -25.29 -12.04
N VAL A 124 -3.43 -24.53 -12.33
CA VAL A 124 -3.07 -23.27 -11.67
C VAL A 124 -3.08 -22.15 -12.71
N ALA A 125 -3.70 -21.01 -12.39
CA ALA A 125 -3.73 -19.82 -13.23
C ALA A 125 -3.29 -18.59 -12.44
N ILE A 126 -2.26 -17.90 -12.92
CA ILE A 126 -1.69 -16.72 -12.28
C ILE A 126 -1.83 -15.53 -13.23
N TRP A 127 -2.49 -14.49 -12.78
CA TRP A 127 -2.63 -13.23 -13.51
C TRP A 127 -1.72 -12.18 -12.90
N VAL A 128 -0.72 -11.74 -13.68
CA VAL A 128 0.27 -10.74 -13.29
C VAL A 128 0.00 -9.46 -14.08
N VAL A 129 -0.52 -8.45 -13.38
CA VAL A 129 -1.05 -7.23 -14.00
C VAL A 129 -0.20 -6.05 -13.55
N GLU A 130 0.22 -5.19 -14.48
CA GLU A 130 0.99 -3.98 -14.16
C GLU A 130 0.16 -2.99 -13.32
N ASP A 131 -1.12 -2.81 -13.66
CA ASP A 131 -2.05 -1.89 -13.01
C ASP A 131 -3.47 -2.47 -13.05
N LEU A 132 -4.03 -2.79 -11.88
CA LEU A 132 -5.36 -3.36 -11.77
C LEU A 132 -6.46 -2.39 -12.17
N ALA A 133 -6.23 -1.07 -12.10
CA ALA A 133 -7.21 -0.09 -12.54
C ALA A 133 -7.40 -0.10 -14.07
N LYS A 134 -6.46 -0.69 -14.82
CA LYS A 134 -6.58 -0.91 -16.27
C LYS A 134 -7.37 -2.18 -16.61
N LEU A 135 -7.72 -3.01 -15.62
CA LEU A 135 -8.64 -4.12 -15.84
C LEU A 135 -10.09 -3.61 -15.82
N PRO A 136 -10.92 -4.05 -16.78
CA PRO A 136 -12.37 -3.80 -16.75
C PRO A 136 -12.97 -4.28 -15.43
N GLN A 137 -13.87 -3.49 -14.83
CA GLN A 137 -14.48 -3.81 -13.52
C GLN A 137 -15.08 -5.22 -13.47
N ALA A 138 -15.77 -5.65 -14.54
CA ALA A 138 -16.35 -6.98 -14.63
C ALA A 138 -15.29 -8.11 -14.61
N ALA A 139 -14.14 -7.87 -15.25
CA ALA A 139 -13.01 -8.80 -15.22
C ALA A 139 -12.35 -8.84 -13.83
N LEU A 140 -12.14 -7.68 -13.20
CA LEU A 140 -11.58 -7.59 -11.84
C LEU A 140 -12.48 -8.30 -10.82
N GLU A 141 -13.79 -8.07 -10.86
CA GLU A 141 -14.75 -8.78 -10.00
C GLU A 141 -14.73 -10.29 -10.23
N ARG A 142 -14.63 -10.73 -11.49
CA ARG A 142 -14.53 -12.16 -11.80
C ARG A 142 -13.22 -12.75 -11.29
N ALA A 143 -12.09 -12.09 -11.49
CA ALA A 143 -10.79 -12.54 -11.00
C ALA A 143 -10.79 -12.64 -9.47
N ARG A 144 -11.35 -11.66 -8.76
CA ARG A 144 -11.53 -11.72 -7.29
C ARG A 144 -12.42 -12.89 -6.85
N ARG A 145 -13.50 -13.19 -7.58
CA ARG A 145 -14.30 -14.39 -7.32
C ARG A 145 -13.51 -15.69 -7.53
N LEU A 146 -12.68 -15.76 -8.58
CA LEU A 146 -11.83 -16.92 -8.80
C LEU A 146 -10.80 -17.08 -7.69
N GLU A 147 -10.17 -15.99 -7.24
CA GLU A 147 -9.23 -16.02 -6.11
C GLU A 147 -9.89 -16.49 -4.81
N GLN A 148 -11.14 -16.08 -4.56
CA GLN A 148 -11.91 -16.55 -3.40
C GLN A 148 -12.32 -18.03 -3.51
N ASN A 149 -12.72 -18.48 -4.70
CA ASN A 149 -13.17 -19.85 -4.93
C ASN A 149 -12.01 -20.86 -5.05
N TYR A 150 -10.84 -20.39 -5.48
CA TYR A 150 -9.66 -21.20 -5.79
C TYR A 150 -8.38 -20.60 -5.17
N PRO A 151 -8.33 -20.35 -3.85
CA PRO A 151 -7.25 -19.57 -3.23
C PRO A 151 -5.85 -20.21 -3.32
N SER A 152 -5.75 -21.50 -3.64
CA SER A 152 -4.48 -22.24 -3.78
C SER A 152 -4.06 -22.48 -5.23
N THR A 153 -4.91 -22.15 -6.20
CA THR A 153 -4.69 -22.42 -7.63
C THR A 153 -4.96 -21.22 -8.54
N PHE A 154 -5.66 -20.19 -8.08
CA PHE A 154 -5.78 -18.92 -8.78
C PHE A 154 -5.12 -17.79 -7.97
N MET A 155 -4.34 -16.96 -8.65
CA MET A 155 -3.68 -15.81 -8.05
C MET A 155 -3.79 -14.59 -8.97
N LEU A 156 -4.28 -13.47 -8.45
CA LEU A 156 -4.27 -12.18 -9.14
C LEU A 156 -3.32 -11.23 -8.41
N ARG A 157 -2.26 -10.77 -9.08
CA ARG A 157 -1.30 -9.85 -8.46
C ARG A 157 -1.04 -8.63 -9.33
N GLU A 158 -1.07 -7.47 -8.67
CA GLU A 158 -0.62 -6.21 -9.24
C GLU A 158 0.88 -6.04 -9.00
N VAL A 159 1.63 -5.79 -10.07
CA VAL A 159 3.06 -5.54 -10.00
C VAL A 159 3.34 -4.08 -10.28
N THR A 160 3.61 -3.33 -9.22
CA THR A 160 4.09 -1.96 -9.31
C THR A 160 5.61 -1.92 -9.13
N ASP A 161 6.25 -0.80 -9.47
CA ASP A 161 7.66 -0.58 -9.17
C ASP A 161 7.99 -0.80 -7.68
N LEU A 162 7.03 -0.54 -6.78
CA LEU A 162 7.21 -0.71 -5.35
C LEU A 162 7.03 -2.17 -4.91
N SER A 163 6.02 -2.87 -5.45
CA SER A 163 5.66 -4.22 -5.02
C SER A 163 6.34 -5.34 -5.80
N ARG A 164 7.12 -5.01 -6.84
CA ARG A 164 7.74 -5.96 -7.78
C ARG A 164 8.42 -7.13 -7.11
N ASP A 165 9.43 -6.89 -6.28
CA ASP A 165 10.21 -7.96 -5.68
C ASP A 165 9.38 -8.87 -4.78
N ARG A 166 8.47 -8.27 -4.00
CA ARG A 166 7.59 -9.02 -3.11
C ARG A 166 6.64 -9.94 -3.88
N VAL A 167 6.01 -9.42 -4.92
CA VAL A 167 5.06 -10.18 -5.73
C VAL A 167 5.78 -11.26 -6.54
N VAL A 168 6.95 -10.93 -7.11
CA VAL A 168 7.78 -11.89 -7.85
C VAL A 168 8.20 -13.04 -6.94
N GLU A 169 8.70 -12.77 -5.74
CA GLU A 169 9.10 -13.82 -4.78
C GLU A 169 7.91 -14.69 -4.34
N GLU A 170 6.73 -14.09 -4.11
CA GLU A 170 5.51 -14.84 -3.78
C GLU A 170 5.13 -15.81 -4.90
N ILE A 171 5.13 -15.34 -6.15
CA ILE A 171 4.81 -16.15 -7.31
C ILE A 171 5.89 -17.22 -7.51
N GLN A 172 7.17 -16.87 -7.47
CA GLN A 172 8.29 -17.82 -7.59
C GLN A 172 8.16 -18.94 -6.55
N LEU A 173 7.85 -18.62 -5.29
CA LEU A 173 7.68 -19.62 -4.25
C LEU A 173 6.57 -20.61 -4.61
N LEU A 174 5.42 -20.11 -5.08
CA LEU A 174 4.32 -20.96 -5.56
C LEU A 174 4.77 -21.84 -6.74
N LEU A 175 5.52 -21.28 -7.70
CA LEU A 175 6.01 -22.03 -8.86
C LEU A 175 6.97 -23.15 -8.45
N ARG A 176 7.97 -22.85 -7.61
CA ARG A 176 8.93 -23.86 -7.13
C ARG A 176 8.26 -24.96 -6.31
N ASP A 177 7.23 -24.64 -5.53
CA ASP A 177 6.40 -25.65 -4.84
C ASP A 177 5.74 -26.63 -5.83
N ARG A 178 5.24 -26.13 -6.97
CA ARG A 178 4.54 -26.96 -7.97
C ARG A 178 5.50 -27.76 -8.84
N GLU A 179 6.60 -27.15 -9.25
CA GLU A 179 7.67 -27.85 -9.97
C GLU A 179 8.25 -28.98 -9.11
N LEU A 180 8.52 -28.71 -7.84
CA LEU A 180 9.01 -29.73 -6.91
C LEU A 180 8.05 -30.93 -6.84
N ALA A 181 6.74 -30.68 -6.73
CA ALA A 181 5.74 -31.74 -6.75
C ALA A 181 5.74 -32.54 -8.06
N HIS A 182 5.96 -31.87 -9.20
CA HIS A 182 6.09 -32.51 -10.50
C HIS A 182 7.29 -33.46 -10.55
N PHE A 183 8.48 -32.93 -10.27
CA PHE A 183 9.74 -33.66 -10.39
C PHE A 183 9.85 -34.80 -9.36
N ILE A 184 9.24 -34.67 -8.17
CA ILE A 184 9.17 -35.76 -7.18
C ILE A 184 8.44 -36.97 -7.77
N GLU A 185 7.32 -36.78 -8.46
CA GLU A 185 6.61 -37.89 -9.08
C GLU A 185 7.32 -38.41 -10.32
N ARG A 186 7.90 -37.53 -11.15
CA ARG A 186 8.69 -37.97 -12.30
C ARG A 186 9.86 -38.85 -11.85
N LYS A 187 10.56 -38.49 -10.76
CA LYS A 187 11.58 -39.32 -10.13
C LYS A 187 11.04 -40.68 -9.72
N ARG A 188 9.85 -40.74 -9.11
CA ARG A 188 9.19 -42.01 -8.72
C ARG A 188 8.80 -42.87 -9.92
N GLU A 189 8.33 -42.26 -11.00
CA GLU A 189 8.03 -42.95 -12.25
C GLU A 189 9.30 -43.52 -12.86
N LEU A 190 10.32 -42.69 -13.09
CA LEU A 190 11.61 -43.10 -13.65
C LEU A 190 12.26 -44.20 -12.81
N THR A 191 12.26 -44.07 -11.48
CA THR A 191 12.77 -45.14 -10.59
C THR A 191 12.05 -46.47 -10.85
N ARG A 192 10.72 -46.45 -11.03
CA ARG A 192 9.95 -47.66 -11.35
C ARG A 192 10.29 -48.20 -12.74
N GLU A 193 10.47 -47.33 -13.73
CA GLU A 193 10.82 -47.71 -15.09
C GLU A 193 12.23 -48.28 -15.20
N THR A 194 13.22 -47.64 -14.58
CA THR A 194 14.60 -48.13 -14.49
C THR A 194 14.65 -49.52 -13.84
N ILE A 195 13.95 -49.72 -12.71
CA ILE A 195 13.87 -51.05 -12.06
C ILE A 195 13.25 -52.09 -12.99
N ARG A 196 12.21 -51.74 -13.76
CA ARG A 196 11.60 -52.66 -14.73
C ARG A 196 12.56 -52.97 -15.87
N ALA A 197 13.23 -51.97 -16.42
CA ALA A 197 14.21 -52.13 -17.50
C ALA A 197 15.40 -52.99 -17.06
N GLY A 198 15.89 -52.81 -15.83
CA GLY A 198 16.95 -53.66 -15.25
C GLY A 198 16.51 -55.13 -15.16
N ARG A 199 15.29 -55.41 -14.67
CA ARG A 199 14.75 -56.77 -14.65
C ARG A 199 14.52 -57.36 -16.05
N ASP A 200 14.15 -56.54 -17.02
CA ASP A 200 14.01 -56.97 -18.41
C ASP A 200 15.38 -57.31 -19.02
N LEU A 201 16.40 -56.51 -18.71
CA LEU A 201 17.77 -56.74 -19.13
C LEU A 201 18.30 -58.06 -18.55
N GLU A 202 18.15 -58.28 -17.24
CA GLU A 202 18.54 -59.53 -16.58
C GLU A 202 17.85 -60.75 -17.21
N ARG A 203 16.54 -60.64 -17.48
CA ARG A 203 15.77 -61.71 -18.15
C ARG A 203 16.27 -61.97 -19.57
N ASN A 204 16.55 -60.93 -20.34
CA ASN A 204 17.04 -61.05 -21.71
C ASN A 204 18.48 -61.61 -21.75
N GLN A 205 19.34 -61.21 -20.81
CA GLN A 205 20.68 -61.78 -20.64
C GLN A 205 20.62 -63.26 -20.27
N ALA A 206 19.78 -63.64 -19.31
CA ALA A 206 19.59 -65.05 -18.95
C ALA A 206 19.09 -65.89 -20.14
N LYS A 207 18.14 -65.34 -20.92
CA LYS A 207 17.62 -65.99 -22.12
C LYS A 207 18.69 -66.09 -23.21
N ALA A 208 19.52 -65.06 -23.41
CA ALA A 208 20.63 -65.08 -24.35
C ALA A 208 21.69 -66.14 -23.97
N SER A 209 22.06 -66.21 -22.69
CA SER A 209 22.97 -67.22 -22.16
C SER A 209 22.40 -68.63 -22.33
N GLN A 210 21.11 -68.82 -22.07
CA GLN A 210 20.46 -70.12 -22.31
C GLN A 210 20.47 -70.48 -23.80
N VAL A 211 20.14 -69.55 -24.69
CA VAL A 211 20.21 -69.78 -26.15
C VAL A 211 21.65 -70.11 -26.57
N ALA A 212 22.66 -69.43 -26.04
CA ALA A 212 24.06 -69.74 -26.32
C ALA A 212 24.40 -71.18 -25.92
N VAL A 213 24.03 -71.59 -24.70
CA VAL A 213 24.23 -72.95 -24.19
C VAL A 213 23.50 -73.99 -25.04
N ASP A 214 22.24 -73.76 -25.39
CA ASP A 214 21.44 -74.64 -26.25
C ASP A 214 22.07 -74.77 -27.65
N LEU A 215 22.71 -73.71 -28.14
CA LEU A 215 23.43 -73.68 -29.40
C LEU A 215 24.84 -74.29 -29.32
N GLY A 216 25.28 -74.74 -28.14
CA GLY A 216 26.53 -75.44 -27.92
C GLY A 216 27.69 -74.56 -27.40
N TYR A 217 27.42 -73.35 -26.90
CA TYR A 217 28.42 -72.55 -26.20
C TYR A 217 28.68 -73.12 -24.80
N ASP A 218 29.95 -73.38 -24.47
CA ASP A 218 30.36 -73.77 -23.13
C ASP A 218 30.94 -72.56 -22.38
N PRO A 219 30.22 -72.01 -21.38
CA PRO A 219 30.69 -70.86 -20.62
C PRO A 219 31.92 -71.17 -19.75
N GLY A 220 32.21 -72.44 -19.43
CA GLY A 220 33.38 -72.82 -18.65
C GLY A 220 34.69 -72.79 -19.45
N THR A 221 34.60 -72.90 -20.77
CA THR A 221 35.75 -72.88 -21.68
C THR A 221 35.74 -71.69 -22.66
N ASP A 222 34.67 -70.88 -22.64
CA ASP A 222 34.44 -69.75 -23.56
C ASP A 222 34.57 -70.17 -25.04
N ARG A 223 34.03 -71.35 -25.38
CA ARG A 223 34.12 -71.92 -26.73
C ARG A 223 32.81 -72.55 -27.17
N TRP A 224 32.56 -72.46 -28.47
CA TRP A 224 31.50 -73.22 -29.14
C TRP A 224 31.95 -74.67 -29.33
N THR A 225 31.20 -75.61 -28.77
CA THR A 225 31.45 -77.06 -28.86
C THR A 225 31.04 -77.66 -30.21
N ARG A 226 30.29 -76.90 -31.02
CA ARG A 226 29.89 -77.26 -32.40
C ARG A 226 29.94 -76.05 -33.34
N THR A 227 30.07 -76.31 -34.64
CA THR A 227 29.92 -75.28 -35.67
C THR A 227 28.47 -74.82 -35.73
N LEU A 228 28.24 -73.52 -35.67
CA LEU A 228 26.90 -72.92 -35.79
C LEU A 228 26.42 -72.94 -37.24
N THR A 229 25.13 -73.22 -37.43
CA THR A 229 24.45 -72.98 -38.71
C THR A 229 24.08 -71.50 -38.84
N ASP A 230 23.81 -71.02 -40.06
CA ASP A 230 23.36 -69.63 -40.28
C ASP A 230 22.11 -69.30 -39.45
N ALA A 231 21.16 -70.25 -39.35
CA ALA A 231 19.95 -70.09 -38.54
C ALA A 231 20.24 -70.00 -37.03
N ASP A 232 21.26 -70.73 -36.54
CA ASP A 232 21.70 -70.63 -35.14
C ASP A 232 22.33 -69.25 -34.88
N GLN A 233 23.14 -68.77 -35.83
CA GLN A 233 23.77 -67.46 -35.76
C GLN A 233 22.75 -66.31 -35.80
N ASP A 234 21.73 -66.40 -36.65
CA ASP A 234 20.63 -65.43 -36.72
C ASP A 234 19.86 -65.39 -35.39
N ARG A 235 19.51 -66.56 -34.84
CA ARG A 235 18.80 -66.67 -33.56
C ARG A 235 19.60 -66.10 -32.40
N TYR A 236 20.91 -66.37 -32.34
CA TYR A 236 21.77 -65.79 -31.32
C TYR A 236 21.90 -64.26 -31.49
N SER A 237 22.09 -63.80 -32.73
CA SER A 237 22.22 -62.36 -33.04
C SER A 237 20.95 -61.58 -32.68
N GLU A 238 19.77 -62.15 -32.94
CA GLU A 238 18.49 -61.53 -32.60
C GLU A 238 18.35 -61.34 -31.08
N ILE A 239 18.66 -62.36 -30.29
CA ILE A 239 18.53 -62.25 -28.83
C ILE A 239 19.57 -61.32 -28.21
N THR A 240 20.80 -61.33 -28.74
CA THR A 240 21.83 -60.38 -28.31
C THR A 240 21.44 -58.94 -28.66
N ARG A 241 20.78 -58.71 -29.82
CA ARG A 241 20.24 -57.39 -30.17
C ARG A 241 19.20 -56.90 -29.16
N TYR A 242 18.30 -57.77 -28.70
CA TYR A 242 17.34 -57.40 -27.65
C TYR A 242 18.02 -57.06 -26.33
N VAL A 243 19.08 -57.77 -25.96
CA VAL A 243 19.89 -57.43 -24.77
C VAL A 243 20.47 -56.02 -24.90
N TYR A 244 21.10 -55.69 -26.04
CA TYR A 244 21.66 -54.35 -26.25
C TYR A 244 20.59 -53.26 -26.20
N LEU A 245 19.45 -53.43 -26.88
CA LEU A 245 18.37 -52.44 -26.86
C LEU A 245 17.79 -52.24 -25.45
N THR A 246 17.72 -53.29 -24.63
CA THR A 246 17.24 -53.18 -23.25
C THR A 246 18.28 -52.52 -22.34
N ALA A 247 19.58 -52.78 -22.58
CA ALA A 247 20.67 -52.14 -21.86
C ALA A 247 20.75 -50.63 -22.18
N ASP A 248 20.62 -50.26 -23.46
CA ASP A 248 20.55 -48.85 -23.85
C ASP A 248 19.37 -48.15 -23.19
N ARG A 249 18.18 -48.77 -23.20
CA ARG A 249 17.01 -48.20 -22.52
C ARG A 249 17.20 -48.04 -21.00
N GLU A 250 17.79 -49.03 -20.33
CA GLU A 250 18.07 -48.93 -18.90
C GLU A 250 19.05 -47.78 -18.60
N ARG A 251 20.11 -47.66 -19.40
CA ARG A 251 21.07 -46.56 -19.30
C ARG A 251 20.39 -45.20 -19.52
N ASP A 252 19.59 -45.06 -20.59
CA ASP A 252 18.90 -43.80 -20.91
C ASP A 252 17.95 -43.38 -19.76
N LEU A 253 17.20 -44.33 -19.19
CA LEU A 253 16.33 -44.08 -18.04
C LEU A 253 17.11 -43.73 -16.76
N SER A 254 18.26 -44.38 -16.55
CA SER A 254 19.16 -44.09 -15.43
C SER A 254 19.80 -42.70 -15.55
N GLU A 255 20.20 -42.28 -16.75
CA GLU A 255 20.69 -40.93 -17.04
C GLU A 255 19.59 -39.88 -16.82
N GLU A 256 18.36 -40.13 -17.29
CA GLU A 256 17.23 -39.23 -17.05
C GLU A 256 16.89 -39.14 -15.55
N LEU A 257 16.89 -40.26 -14.82
CA LEU A 257 16.64 -40.30 -13.37
C LEU A 257 17.70 -39.50 -12.60
N HIS A 258 18.96 -39.56 -13.03
CA HIS A 258 20.02 -38.76 -12.44
C HIS A 258 19.79 -37.27 -12.68
N GLY A 259 19.51 -36.85 -13.92
CA GLY A 259 19.22 -35.45 -14.24
C GLY A 259 18.01 -34.89 -13.50
N VAL A 260 16.91 -35.66 -13.38
CA VAL A 260 15.74 -35.29 -12.57
C VAL A 260 16.10 -35.16 -11.08
N THR A 261 17.03 -35.97 -10.58
CA THR A 261 17.47 -35.89 -9.18
C THR A 261 18.30 -34.62 -8.93
N GLU A 262 19.18 -34.24 -9.84
CA GLU A 262 19.95 -32.99 -9.73
C GLU A 262 19.03 -31.76 -9.79
N GLU A 263 18.08 -31.72 -10.73
CA GLU A 263 17.14 -30.59 -10.85
C GLU A 263 16.25 -30.46 -9.60
N LEU A 264 15.87 -31.58 -8.98
CA LEU A 264 15.15 -31.56 -7.70
C LEU A 264 15.94 -30.86 -6.60
N GLU A 265 17.23 -31.18 -6.45
CA GLU A 265 18.08 -30.56 -5.43
C GLU A 265 18.22 -29.04 -5.67
N VAL A 266 18.35 -28.63 -6.93
CA VAL A 266 18.38 -27.21 -7.31
C VAL A 266 17.08 -26.50 -6.95
N ILE A 267 15.93 -27.06 -7.33
CA ILE A 267 14.60 -26.47 -7.04
C ILE A 267 14.35 -26.43 -5.54
N GLU A 268 14.72 -27.47 -4.79
CA GLU A 268 14.61 -27.48 -3.32
C GLU A 268 15.45 -26.37 -2.68
N GLY A 269 16.70 -26.19 -3.13
CA GLY A 269 17.57 -25.12 -2.63
C GLY A 269 17.03 -23.72 -2.96
N GLU A 270 16.58 -23.48 -4.19
CA GLU A 270 15.96 -22.21 -4.61
C GLU A 270 14.71 -21.90 -3.78
N ARG A 271 13.85 -22.90 -3.57
CA ARG A 271 12.63 -22.79 -2.77
C ARG A 271 12.94 -22.45 -1.31
N GLU A 272 13.96 -23.07 -0.70
CA GLU A 272 14.36 -22.78 0.67
C GLU A 272 14.83 -21.32 0.82
N VAL A 273 15.70 -20.85 -0.08
CA VAL A 273 16.14 -19.45 -0.11
C VAL A 273 14.96 -18.48 -0.26
N LEU A 274 13.99 -18.80 -1.14
CA LEU A 274 12.78 -17.98 -1.30
C LEU A 274 11.91 -17.97 -0.04
N ARG A 275 11.74 -19.11 0.63
CA ARG A 275 11.00 -19.19 1.89
C ARG A 275 11.62 -18.33 2.97
N ASP A 276 12.94 -18.39 3.11
CA ASP A 276 13.66 -17.58 4.10
C ASP A 276 13.47 -16.09 3.83
N ARG A 277 13.57 -15.64 2.57
CA ARG A 277 13.32 -14.25 2.16
C ARG A 277 11.89 -13.80 2.45
N VAL A 278 10.90 -14.62 2.09
CA VAL A 278 9.49 -14.32 2.33
C VAL A 278 9.21 -14.26 3.84
N ALA A 279 9.78 -15.18 4.62
CA ALA A 279 9.65 -15.20 6.08
C ALA A 279 10.32 -13.97 6.73
N GLU A 280 11.51 -13.58 6.28
CA GLU A 280 12.19 -12.38 6.76
C GLU A 280 11.36 -11.12 6.48
N ARG A 281 10.81 -10.99 5.27
CA ARG A 281 9.96 -9.84 4.91
C ARG A 281 8.68 -9.81 5.75
N GLN A 282 8.04 -10.96 5.97
CA GLN A 282 6.87 -11.06 6.85
C GLN A 282 7.20 -10.63 8.29
N GLN A 283 8.32 -11.10 8.84
CA GLN A 283 8.76 -10.72 10.18
C GLN A 283 9.08 -9.22 10.27
N ARG A 284 9.67 -8.63 9.21
CA ARG A 284 9.92 -7.19 9.12
C ARG A 284 8.62 -6.39 9.08
N LEU A 285 7.62 -6.86 8.31
CA LEU A 285 6.29 -6.26 8.27
C LEU A 285 5.61 -6.29 9.63
N GLU A 286 5.63 -7.42 10.33
CA GLU A 286 5.07 -7.54 11.69
C GLU A 286 5.75 -6.60 12.68
N ARG A 287 7.09 -6.48 12.61
CA ARG A 287 7.86 -5.52 13.42
C ARG A 287 7.48 -4.07 13.12
N GLU A 288 7.31 -3.69 11.85
CA GLU A 288 6.91 -2.34 11.49
C GLU A 288 5.46 -2.03 11.83
N LEU A 289 4.56 -3.02 11.71
CA LEU A 289 3.20 -2.90 12.20
C LEU A 289 3.23 -2.60 13.70
N GLU A 290 3.86 -3.45 14.50
CA GLU A 290 3.95 -3.26 15.94
C GLU A 290 4.52 -1.88 16.31
N ARG A 291 5.60 -1.45 15.63
CA ARG A 291 6.16 -0.09 15.82
C ARG A 291 5.16 1.01 15.49
N SER A 292 4.35 0.83 14.44
CA SER A 292 3.36 1.80 14.03
C SER A 292 2.17 1.88 15.00
N TYR A 293 1.70 0.73 15.50
CA TYR A 293 0.72 0.65 16.59
C TYR A 293 1.25 1.36 17.85
N GLN A 294 2.47 1.04 18.28
CA GLN A 294 3.10 1.70 19.44
C GLN A 294 3.28 3.21 19.23
N ALA A 295 3.69 3.66 18.05
CA ALA A 295 3.84 5.08 17.73
C ALA A 295 2.49 5.81 17.69
N HIS A 296 1.45 5.15 17.19
CA HIS A 296 0.08 5.64 17.24
C HIS A 296 -0.34 5.83 18.70
N ASP A 297 -0.25 4.80 19.53
CA ASP A 297 -0.71 4.86 20.92
C ASP A 297 0.10 5.88 21.74
N ALA A 298 1.42 5.90 21.59
CA ALA A 298 2.28 6.90 22.24
C ALA A 298 1.90 8.34 21.86
N ARG A 299 1.50 8.59 20.60
CA ARG A 299 1.01 9.90 20.17
C ARG A 299 -0.37 10.20 20.77
N GLY A 300 -1.25 9.21 20.89
CA GLY A 300 -2.54 9.35 21.57
C GLY A 300 -2.37 9.76 23.05
N ASP A 301 -1.47 9.09 23.75
CA ASP A 301 -1.10 9.41 25.14
C ASP A 301 -0.46 10.79 25.26
N GLN A 302 0.36 11.18 24.28
CA GLN A 302 0.98 12.50 24.25
C GLN A 302 -0.07 13.60 24.08
N LEU A 303 -1.02 13.43 23.16
CA LEU A 303 -2.12 14.37 22.93
C LEU A 303 -3.01 14.49 24.16
N THR A 304 -3.40 13.37 24.78
CA THR A 304 -4.25 13.34 25.97
C THR A 304 -3.59 14.06 27.15
N ARG A 305 -2.33 13.71 27.49
CA ARG A 305 -1.59 14.38 28.56
C ARG A 305 -1.40 15.88 28.30
N THR A 306 -1.21 16.26 27.04
CA THR A 306 -1.06 17.68 26.68
C THR A 306 -2.39 18.41 26.82
N ALA A 307 -3.52 17.79 26.44
CA ALA A 307 -4.85 18.35 26.62
C ALA A 307 -5.21 18.53 28.10
N GLU A 308 -4.93 17.51 28.93
CA GLU A 308 -5.11 17.59 30.39
C GLU A 308 -4.27 18.71 31.00
N SER A 309 -3.01 18.85 30.58
CA SER A 309 -2.17 19.94 31.07
C SER A 309 -2.67 21.32 30.63
N VAL A 310 -3.14 21.47 29.39
CA VAL A 310 -3.74 22.73 28.92
C VAL A 310 -5.01 23.05 29.73
N ALA A 311 -5.86 22.06 29.99
CA ALA A 311 -7.06 22.23 30.81
C ALA A 311 -6.71 22.67 32.25
N GLY A 312 -5.67 22.10 32.85
CA GLY A 312 -5.16 22.51 34.16
C GLY A 312 -4.67 23.96 34.18
N THR A 313 -3.82 24.35 33.24
CA THR A 313 -3.33 25.74 33.14
C THR A 313 -4.48 26.72 32.87
N ARG A 314 -5.45 26.32 32.05
CA ARG A 314 -6.66 27.11 31.76
C ARG A 314 -7.47 27.38 33.04
N ALA A 315 -7.65 26.36 33.89
CA ALA A 315 -8.32 26.52 35.17
C ALA A 315 -7.59 27.52 36.08
N HIS A 316 -6.25 27.44 36.16
CA HIS A 316 -5.46 28.43 36.92
C HIS A 316 -5.56 29.84 36.35
N VAL A 317 -5.58 30.01 35.02
CA VAL A 317 -5.76 31.34 34.39
C VAL A 317 -7.14 31.90 34.74
N LEU A 318 -8.19 31.09 34.72
CA LEU A 318 -9.54 31.51 35.10
C LEU A 318 -9.61 31.93 36.58
N GLU A 319 -8.97 31.17 37.47
CA GLU A 319 -8.85 31.51 38.89
C GLU A 319 -8.09 32.82 39.09
N ALA A 320 -6.99 33.03 38.37
CA ALA A 320 -6.22 34.28 38.40
C ALA A 320 -7.02 35.48 37.87
N ILE A 321 -7.83 35.29 36.83
CA ILE A 321 -8.75 36.32 36.31
C ILE A 321 -9.76 36.68 37.39
N GLN A 322 -10.40 35.69 38.03
CA GLN A 322 -11.38 35.93 39.08
C GLN A 322 -10.77 36.71 40.25
N GLY A 323 -9.60 36.29 40.75
CA GLY A 323 -8.90 37.01 41.81
C GLY A 323 -8.52 38.44 41.43
N THR A 324 -8.05 38.66 40.19
CA THR A 324 -7.71 40.00 39.69
C THR A 324 -8.95 40.89 39.58
N ALA A 325 -10.09 40.34 39.13
CA ALA A 325 -11.35 41.06 39.04
C ALA A 325 -11.90 41.45 40.41
N ASP A 326 -11.80 40.56 41.41
CA ASP A 326 -12.21 40.84 42.78
C ASP A 326 -11.35 41.96 43.41
N GLU A 327 -10.02 41.91 43.24
CA GLU A 327 -9.09 42.96 43.66
C GLU A 327 -9.35 44.29 42.95
N ALA A 328 -9.59 44.26 41.64
CA ALA A 328 -9.95 45.45 40.86
C ALA A 328 -11.27 46.07 41.36
N GLY A 329 -12.26 45.23 41.70
CA GLY A 329 -13.52 45.67 42.31
C GLY A 329 -13.34 46.33 43.67
N GLU A 330 -12.40 45.86 44.49
CA GLU A 330 -12.02 46.49 45.75
C GLU A 330 -11.29 47.83 45.55
N LEU A 331 -10.37 47.89 44.58
CA LEU A 331 -9.66 49.10 44.21
C LEU A 331 -10.60 50.18 43.67
N ALA A 332 -11.54 49.81 42.80
CA ALA A 332 -12.55 50.70 42.28
C ALA A 332 -13.38 51.31 43.42
N ARG A 333 -13.85 50.49 44.38
CA ARG A 333 -14.54 50.98 45.59
C ARG A 333 -13.67 51.93 46.41
N ARG A 334 -12.38 51.64 46.59
CA ARG A 334 -11.43 52.53 47.28
C ARG A 334 -11.27 53.88 46.57
N VAL A 335 -11.20 53.88 45.23
CA VAL A 335 -11.15 55.10 44.43
C VAL A 335 -12.44 55.89 44.58
N GLU A 336 -13.61 55.25 44.52
CA GLU A 336 -14.91 55.90 44.70
C GLU A 336 -15.07 56.54 46.08
N ASP A 337 -14.70 55.81 47.14
CA ASP A 337 -14.70 56.31 48.51
C ASP A 337 -13.73 57.48 48.66
N GLY A 338 -12.53 57.38 48.08
CA GLY A 338 -11.53 58.43 48.10
C GLY A 338 -11.98 59.69 47.36
N ILE A 339 -12.64 59.54 46.20
CA ILE A 339 -13.22 60.66 45.45
C ILE A 339 -14.26 61.37 46.31
N SER A 340 -15.18 60.60 46.90
CA SER A 340 -16.30 61.11 47.71
C SER A 340 -15.87 61.79 49.01
N ARG A 341 -14.74 61.36 49.59
CA ARG A 341 -14.18 61.90 50.84
C ARG A 341 -13.06 62.93 50.64
N GLU A 342 -12.85 63.39 49.40
CA GLU A 342 -11.80 64.34 49.02
C GLU A 342 -10.35 63.88 49.30
N LEU A 343 -10.12 62.56 49.38
CA LEU A 343 -8.79 61.98 49.60
C LEU A 343 -7.97 61.88 48.29
N PRO A 344 -6.63 61.75 48.37
CA PRO A 344 -5.78 61.36 47.24
C PRO A 344 -6.15 59.96 46.74
N VAL A 345 -6.25 59.79 45.43
CA VAL A 345 -6.67 58.52 44.78
C VAL A 345 -5.68 58.05 43.71
N GLY A 346 -4.65 58.83 43.38
CA GLY A 346 -3.77 58.58 42.25
C GLY A 346 -3.04 57.25 42.30
N ALA A 347 -2.57 56.84 43.48
CA ALA A 347 -1.96 55.52 43.66
C ALA A 347 -2.97 54.37 43.43
N ALA A 348 -4.19 54.52 43.95
CA ALA A 348 -5.25 53.52 43.78
C ALA A 348 -5.74 53.42 42.33
N VAL A 349 -5.81 54.55 41.60
CA VAL A 349 -6.15 54.58 40.17
C VAL A 349 -5.07 53.89 39.32
N ILE A 350 -3.79 54.14 39.62
CA ILE A 350 -2.67 53.49 38.93
C ILE A 350 -2.68 51.98 39.19
N GLU A 351 -2.91 51.57 40.44
CA GLU A 351 -3.00 50.15 40.79
C GLU A 351 -4.20 49.48 40.11
N LEU A 352 -5.36 50.15 40.07
CA LEU A 352 -6.54 49.66 39.36
C LEU A 352 -6.26 49.45 37.87
N ALA A 353 -5.63 50.42 37.22
CA ALA A 353 -5.30 50.32 35.80
C ALA A 353 -4.29 49.17 35.51
N ALA A 354 -3.29 48.96 36.38
CA ALA A 354 -2.39 47.82 36.29
C ALA A 354 -3.13 46.48 36.42
N ARG A 355 -4.12 46.38 37.33
CA ARG A 355 -4.92 45.15 37.51
C ARG A 355 -5.78 44.84 36.29
N LEU A 356 -6.42 45.85 35.70
CA LEU A 356 -7.22 45.68 34.48
C LEU A 356 -6.36 45.28 33.27
N GLU A 357 -5.14 45.82 33.13
CA GLU A 357 -4.21 45.38 32.08
C GLU A 357 -3.73 43.94 32.29
N HIS A 358 -3.51 43.55 33.56
CA HIS A 358 -3.18 42.17 33.91
C HIS A 358 -4.33 41.21 33.56
N GLU A 359 -5.56 41.56 33.92
CA GLU A 359 -6.77 40.80 33.56
C GLU A 359 -6.90 40.64 32.04
N ALA A 360 -6.74 41.72 31.27
CA ALA A 360 -6.78 41.67 29.80
C ALA A 360 -5.69 40.75 29.22
N THR A 361 -4.51 40.72 29.84
CA THR A 361 -3.42 39.83 29.43
C THR A 361 -3.72 38.37 29.73
N LEU A 362 -4.27 38.09 30.92
CA LEU A 362 -4.78 36.76 31.26
C LEU A 362 -5.90 36.31 30.30
N GLY A 363 -6.81 37.21 29.91
CA GLY A 363 -7.84 36.94 28.91
C GLY A 363 -7.27 36.50 27.56
N ARG A 364 -6.21 37.17 27.07
CA ARG A 364 -5.48 36.74 25.85
C ARG A 364 -4.79 35.39 26.02
N HIS A 365 -4.29 35.07 27.22
CA HIS A 365 -3.72 33.76 27.50
C HIS A 365 -4.80 32.67 27.51
N LEU A 366 -5.97 32.96 28.08
CA LEU A 366 -7.11 32.05 28.07
C LEU A 366 -7.55 31.73 26.63
N GLU A 367 -7.68 32.73 25.77
CA GLU A 367 -8.04 32.53 24.36
C GLU A 367 -7.03 31.63 23.62
N ARG A 368 -5.72 31.83 23.86
CA ARG A 368 -4.68 30.97 23.27
C ARG A 368 -4.75 29.53 23.77
N LEU A 369 -5.11 29.32 25.04
CA LEU A 369 -5.30 27.99 25.61
C LEU A 369 -6.56 27.33 25.05
N ASP A 370 -7.65 28.07 24.86
CA ASP A 370 -8.88 27.58 24.22
C ASP A 370 -8.61 27.12 22.78
N GLN A 371 -7.91 27.94 21.98
CA GLN A 371 -7.50 27.56 20.62
C GLN A 371 -6.59 26.33 20.60
N ALA A 372 -5.69 26.20 21.57
CA ALA A 372 -4.84 25.02 21.69
C ALA A 372 -5.65 23.76 22.05
N ALA A 373 -6.58 23.87 23.00
CA ALA A 373 -7.46 22.78 23.42
C ALA A 373 -8.36 22.30 22.28
N GLU A 374 -8.94 23.23 21.51
CA GLU A 374 -9.76 22.91 20.33
C GLU A 374 -8.95 22.12 19.29
N ARG A 375 -7.73 22.57 18.97
CA ARG A 375 -6.86 21.87 18.01
C ARG A 375 -6.46 20.47 18.48
N LEU A 376 -6.15 20.31 19.77
CA LEU A 376 -5.86 18.99 20.34
C LEU A 376 -7.09 18.08 20.27
N GLY A 377 -8.28 18.61 20.57
CA GLY A 377 -9.54 17.88 20.48
C GLY A 377 -9.86 17.44 19.06
N LEU A 378 -9.64 18.31 18.06
CA LEU A 378 -9.80 17.97 16.65
C LEU A 378 -8.83 16.88 16.21
N GLU A 379 -7.54 16.96 16.59
CA GLU A 379 -6.58 15.91 16.26
C GLU A 379 -6.99 14.58 16.90
N LEU A 380 -7.37 14.56 18.18
CA LEU A 380 -7.84 13.36 18.86
C LEU A 380 -9.09 12.76 18.19
N ALA A 381 -10.06 13.59 17.79
CA ALA A 381 -11.29 13.13 17.15
C ALA A 381 -11.08 12.60 15.73
N GLN A 382 -10.09 13.12 14.99
CA GLN A 382 -9.80 12.73 13.61
C GLN A 382 -8.91 11.48 13.48
N ARG A 383 -8.41 10.93 14.60
CA ARG A 383 -7.56 9.73 14.54
C ARG A 383 -8.35 8.50 14.14
N THR A 384 -8.13 8.08 12.90
CA THR A 384 -8.65 6.84 12.33
C THR A 384 -7.70 5.68 12.61
N GLY A 385 -7.49 5.35 13.89
CA GLY A 385 -6.65 4.21 14.30
C GLY A 385 -5.19 4.25 13.79
N PRO A 386 -4.40 3.22 14.15
CA PRO A 386 -3.08 3.00 13.56
C PRO A 386 -3.22 2.61 12.08
N PRO A 387 -2.19 2.88 11.25
CA PRO A 387 -2.23 2.53 9.84
C PRO A 387 -2.41 1.03 9.67
N GLY A 388 -3.26 0.66 8.70
CA GLY A 388 -3.56 -0.73 8.41
C GLY A 388 -2.34 -1.49 7.85
N ARG A 389 -2.44 -2.82 7.80
CA ARG A 389 -1.41 -3.70 7.25
C ARG A 389 -0.98 -3.29 5.84
N GLU A 390 -1.94 -2.98 4.96
CA GLU A 390 -1.66 -2.58 3.57
C GLU A 390 -0.87 -1.27 3.48
N GLU A 391 -1.19 -0.28 4.31
CA GLU A 391 -0.46 0.99 4.35
C GLU A 391 1.01 0.79 4.77
N VAL A 392 1.23 -0.07 5.76
CA VAL A 392 2.59 -0.41 6.22
C VAL A 392 3.36 -1.20 5.15
N VAL A 393 2.69 -2.11 4.43
CA VAL A 393 3.29 -2.81 3.29
C VAL A 393 3.74 -1.83 2.22
N VAL A 394 2.87 -0.90 1.80
CA VAL A 394 3.20 0.10 0.78
C VAL A 394 4.36 1.00 1.21
N ASP A 395 4.42 1.39 2.48
CA ASP A 395 5.54 2.17 3.01
C ASP A 395 6.85 1.38 3.04
N LEU A 396 6.81 0.09 3.41
CA LEU A 396 7.97 -0.80 3.36
C LEU A 396 8.47 -1.00 1.92
N ASP A 397 7.57 -1.33 1.00
CA ASP A 397 7.85 -1.50 -0.43
C ASP A 397 8.51 -0.21 -0.99
N ARG A 398 8.01 0.98 -0.59
CA ARG A 398 8.64 2.26 -0.94
C ARG A 398 10.05 2.43 -0.38
N ARG A 399 10.29 2.08 0.89
CA ARG A 399 11.62 2.19 1.50
C ARG A 399 12.61 1.25 0.83
N ASP A 400 12.19 0.03 0.52
CA ASP A 400 13.03 -0.99 -0.13
C ASP A 400 13.42 -0.56 -1.54
N TRP A 401 12.45 -0.08 -2.32
CA TRP A 401 12.70 0.50 -3.64
C TRP A 401 13.72 1.65 -3.59
N HIS A 402 13.58 2.57 -2.63
CA HIS A 402 14.53 3.67 -2.47
C HIS A 402 15.93 3.16 -2.09
N GLN A 403 16.02 2.20 -1.18
CA GLN A 403 17.30 1.63 -0.75
C GLN A 403 18.03 0.97 -1.92
N GLN A 404 17.30 0.24 -2.77
CA GLN A 404 17.86 -0.40 -3.96
C GLN A 404 18.33 0.61 -5.01
N ARG A 405 17.51 1.63 -5.33
CA ARG A 405 17.86 2.61 -6.37
C ARG A 405 18.93 3.61 -5.97
N SER A 406 18.95 4.02 -4.70
CA SER A 406 19.89 5.04 -4.23
C SER A 406 21.21 4.46 -3.74
N GLY A 407 21.29 3.16 -3.45
CA GLY A 407 22.43 2.53 -2.80
C GLY A 407 22.71 3.04 -1.38
N ALA A 408 21.91 3.99 -0.90
CA ALA A 408 21.98 4.56 0.43
C ALA A 408 20.88 3.93 1.29
N SER A 409 21.24 3.49 2.50
CA SER A 409 20.25 3.19 3.53
C SER A 409 19.34 4.39 3.65
N TYR A 410 18.04 4.20 3.40
CA TYR A 410 17.05 5.27 3.43
C TYR A 410 17.01 5.85 4.84
N ILE A 411 17.78 6.92 5.06
CA ILE A 411 17.74 7.67 6.31
C ILE A 411 16.33 8.26 6.36
N HIS A 412 15.59 7.89 7.40
CA HIS A 412 14.18 8.20 7.70
C HIS A 412 13.77 9.69 7.60
N THR A 413 14.66 10.58 7.19
CA THR A 413 14.49 12.03 7.16
C THR A 413 13.97 12.57 5.83
N ALA A 414 14.03 11.83 4.72
CA ALA A 414 13.92 12.45 3.39
C ALA A 414 12.52 12.58 2.75
N SER A 415 11.45 11.98 3.28
CA SER A 415 10.09 12.14 2.70
C SER A 415 9.01 12.63 3.67
N ARG A 416 9.41 13.22 4.80
CA ARG A 416 8.49 13.98 5.64
C ARG A 416 8.71 15.48 5.38
N PRO A 417 7.71 16.25 4.89
CA PRO A 417 7.82 17.71 4.78
C PRO A 417 8.47 18.31 6.02
N GLY A 418 9.40 19.24 5.78
CA GLY A 418 10.50 19.63 6.68
C GLY A 418 10.11 19.70 8.14
N LEU A 419 10.93 19.07 8.99
CA LEU A 419 10.76 18.96 10.44
C LEU A 419 10.35 20.28 11.11
N LEU A 420 10.89 21.41 10.64
CA LEU A 420 10.59 22.75 11.13
C LEU A 420 9.17 23.24 10.81
N GLN A 421 8.62 22.85 9.65
CA GLN A 421 7.28 23.22 9.20
C GLN A 421 6.21 22.40 9.94
N ARG A 422 6.51 21.14 10.28
CA ARG A 422 5.68 20.34 11.20
C ARG A 422 5.74 20.84 12.64
N LEU A 423 6.92 21.22 13.14
CA LEU A 423 7.05 21.71 14.52
C LEU A 423 6.23 23.00 14.78
N HIS A 424 6.05 23.85 13.77
CA HIS A 424 5.19 25.03 13.89
C HIS A 424 3.69 24.72 13.69
N GLY A 425 3.35 23.60 13.05
CA GLY A 425 1.96 23.16 12.86
C GLY A 425 1.46 22.17 13.91
N ASP A 426 2.35 21.51 14.65
CA ASP A 426 2.00 20.45 15.61
C ASP A 426 1.17 21.02 16.79
N PRO A 427 -0.07 20.55 16.99
CA PRO A 427 -0.93 20.97 18.08
C PRO A 427 -0.30 20.80 19.47
N VAL A 428 0.51 19.76 19.69
CA VAL A 428 1.22 19.53 20.96
C VAL A 428 2.24 20.64 21.23
N VAL A 429 3.00 21.04 20.22
CA VAL A 429 4.01 22.10 20.34
C VAL A 429 3.35 23.46 20.59
N GLN A 430 2.26 23.76 19.87
CA GLN A 430 1.50 24.99 20.07
C GLN A 430 0.87 25.06 21.46
N ALA A 431 0.29 23.96 21.94
CA ALA A 431 -0.25 23.84 23.29
C ALA A 431 0.82 24.07 24.37
N HIS A 432 1.99 23.44 24.23
CA HIS A 432 3.12 23.67 25.15
C HIS A 432 3.57 25.13 25.18
N LYS A 433 3.59 25.81 24.03
CA LYS A 433 3.94 27.23 23.93
C LYS A 433 2.89 28.11 24.60
N ALA A 434 1.60 27.87 24.36
CA ALA A 434 0.50 28.62 24.98
C ALA A 434 0.53 28.48 26.51
N ARG A 435 0.68 27.24 26.99
CA ARG A 435 0.85 26.92 28.41
C ARG A 435 2.02 27.67 29.05
N LYS A 436 3.23 27.52 28.48
CA LYS A 436 4.45 28.11 29.05
C LYS A 436 4.35 29.63 29.15
N VAL A 437 3.75 30.28 28.16
CA VAL A 437 3.54 31.74 28.18
C VAL A 437 2.56 32.14 29.30
N ALA A 438 1.44 31.42 29.45
CA ALA A 438 0.46 31.69 30.50
C ALA A 438 1.05 31.46 31.91
N GLU A 439 1.72 30.33 32.13
CA GLU A 439 2.38 29.99 33.40
C GLU A 439 3.46 31.01 33.77
N SER A 440 4.28 31.43 32.80
CA SER A 440 5.30 32.45 33.02
C SER A 440 4.67 33.78 33.46
N HIS A 441 3.57 34.18 32.84
CA HIS A 441 2.87 35.43 33.19
C HIS A 441 2.21 35.36 34.57
N ILE A 442 1.61 34.23 34.93
CA ILE A 442 1.05 34.01 36.28
C ILE A 442 2.17 34.03 37.34
N ALA A 443 3.28 33.34 37.09
CA ALA A 443 4.40 33.26 38.04
C ALA A 443 5.12 34.60 38.21
N HIS A 444 5.16 35.41 37.15
CA HIS A 444 5.82 36.71 37.15
C HIS A 444 4.73 37.78 37.16
N GLN A 445 4.02 37.91 38.30
CA GLN A 445 3.24 39.10 38.65
C GLN A 445 4.20 40.29 38.68
N THR A 446 4.56 40.77 37.51
CA THR A 446 5.51 41.85 37.35
C THR A 446 4.72 43.11 37.58
N SER A 447 5.16 43.85 38.60
CA SER A 447 4.84 45.24 38.86
C SER A 447 5.20 46.07 37.63
N GLY A 448 4.30 46.07 36.65
CA GLY A 448 4.37 46.92 35.48
C GLY A 448 4.34 48.37 35.95
N GLY A 449 5.44 49.08 35.72
CA GLY A 449 5.51 50.51 36.02
C GLY A 449 4.52 51.26 35.14
N HIS A 450 3.45 51.76 35.76
CA HIS A 450 2.50 52.62 35.06
C HIS A 450 3.19 53.94 34.68
N PRO A 451 3.02 54.45 33.45
CA PRO A 451 3.69 55.66 32.99
C PRO A 451 3.20 56.95 33.66
N ALA A 452 2.04 56.92 34.33
CA ALA A 452 1.51 58.06 35.07
C ALA A 452 2.00 58.03 36.52
N SER A 453 2.48 59.17 37.04
CA SER A 453 2.80 59.29 38.46
C SER A 453 1.53 59.54 39.27
N ALA A 454 1.43 58.97 40.48
CA ALA A 454 0.26 59.15 41.35
C ALA A 454 -0.09 60.62 41.56
N ALA A 455 0.95 61.47 41.67
CA ALA A 455 0.80 62.92 41.81
C ALA A 455 0.11 63.59 40.60
N ALA A 456 0.33 63.11 39.38
CA ALA A 456 -0.33 63.65 38.18
C ALA A 456 -1.83 63.31 38.18
N VAL A 457 -2.19 62.09 38.57
CA VAL A 457 -3.59 61.68 38.69
C VAL A 457 -4.30 62.46 39.80
N ASP A 458 -3.65 62.64 40.96
CA ASP A 458 -4.18 63.44 42.07
C ASP A 458 -4.34 64.93 41.73
N ALA A 459 -3.45 65.48 40.88
CA ALA A 459 -3.57 66.85 40.37
C ALA A 459 -4.78 66.98 39.45
N HIS A 460 -4.96 66.04 38.53
CA HIS A 460 -6.08 66.02 37.60
C HIS A 460 -7.44 65.86 38.32
N VAL A 461 -7.53 64.98 39.33
CA VAL A 461 -8.75 64.85 40.15
C VAL A 461 -9.09 66.17 40.87
N ARG A 462 -8.07 66.90 41.37
CA ARG A 462 -8.27 68.23 41.98
C ARG A 462 -8.77 69.26 40.97
N GLU A 463 -8.24 69.28 39.75
CA GLU A 463 -8.71 70.19 38.69
C GLU A 463 -10.19 69.95 38.36
N LEU A 464 -10.61 68.68 38.26
CA LEU A 464 -12.01 68.34 37.99
C LEU A 464 -12.94 68.75 39.15
N ARG A 465 -12.50 68.61 40.41
CA ARG A 465 -13.24 69.14 41.57
C ARG A 465 -13.39 70.65 41.51
N GLN A 466 -12.31 71.37 41.18
CA GLN A 466 -12.33 72.83 41.06
C GLN A 466 -13.24 73.32 39.93
N ALA A 467 -13.43 72.50 38.89
CA ALA A 467 -14.39 72.74 37.81
C ALA A 467 -15.85 72.46 38.21
N GLY A 468 -16.13 72.10 39.47
CA GLY A 468 -17.47 71.93 40.02
C GLY A 468 -18.16 70.63 39.60
N LEU A 469 -17.41 69.65 39.08
CA LEU A 469 -17.96 68.33 38.79
C LEU A 469 -18.24 67.57 40.07
N ASP A 470 -19.37 66.85 40.08
CA ASP A 470 -19.67 65.93 41.18
C ASP A 470 -18.78 64.68 41.15
N ALA A 471 -18.79 63.91 42.23
CA ALA A 471 -18.00 62.70 42.37
C ALA A 471 -18.24 61.68 41.24
N SER A 472 -19.46 61.62 40.69
CA SER A 472 -19.79 60.68 39.61
C SER A 472 -19.16 61.08 38.29
N ALA A 473 -19.23 62.37 37.94
CA ALA A 473 -18.65 62.89 36.71
C ALA A 473 -17.12 62.96 36.77
N ILE A 474 -16.53 63.17 37.96
CA ILE A 474 -15.08 63.03 38.18
C ILE A 474 -14.64 61.59 37.96
N ARG A 475 -15.37 60.61 38.53
CA ARG A 475 -15.10 59.19 38.32
C ARG A 475 -15.14 58.82 36.85
N GLU A 476 -16.20 59.22 36.13
CA GLU A 476 -16.34 58.93 34.70
C GLU A 476 -15.14 59.49 33.91
N ARG A 477 -14.77 60.75 34.12
CA ARG A 477 -13.60 61.36 33.45
C ARG A 477 -12.28 60.69 33.81
N VAL A 478 -11.99 60.48 35.08
CA VAL A 478 -10.73 59.86 35.51
C VAL A 478 -10.64 58.42 35.00
N SER A 479 -11.75 57.67 35.02
CA SER A 479 -11.79 56.32 34.47
C SER A 479 -11.66 56.30 32.93
N THR A 480 -12.14 57.32 32.23
CA THR A 480 -12.05 57.37 30.76
C THR A 480 -10.68 57.86 30.28
N GLU A 481 -10.07 58.79 31.02
CA GLU A 481 -8.84 59.48 30.62
C GLU A 481 -7.55 58.85 31.19
N GLN A 482 -7.62 58.24 32.39
CA GLN A 482 -6.43 57.72 33.10
C GLN A 482 -6.39 56.19 33.20
N VAL A 483 -7.53 55.51 33.10
CA VAL A 483 -7.58 54.06 32.89
C VAL A 483 -7.71 53.86 31.38
N PRO A 484 -6.63 53.50 30.67
CA PRO A 484 -6.69 53.47 29.22
C PRO A 484 -7.64 52.35 28.78
N TRP A 485 -8.78 52.72 28.22
CA TRP A 485 -9.53 51.83 27.32
C TRP A 485 -8.68 51.61 26.06
N ARG A 486 -7.69 50.71 26.13
CA ARG A 486 -7.24 49.96 24.96
C ARG A 486 -8.18 48.77 24.78
N THR A 487 -9.44 49.07 24.50
CA THR A 487 -10.52 48.09 24.38
C THR A 487 -11.25 48.33 23.08
N GLU A 488 -10.60 47.94 21.97
CA GLU A 488 -11.32 47.44 20.78
C GLU A 488 -11.83 46.00 20.98
N VAL A 489 -11.78 45.46 22.20
CA VAL A 489 -12.27 44.11 22.50
C VAL A 489 -13.28 44.20 23.65
N SER A 490 -14.56 43.98 23.33
CA SER A 490 -15.68 43.63 24.25
C SER A 490 -16.82 44.66 24.40
N ILE A 491 -17.53 44.95 23.31
CA ILE A 491 -19.00 44.92 23.35
C ILE A 491 -19.43 43.71 22.52
N SER A 492 -19.37 42.52 23.12
CA SER A 492 -20.04 41.31 22.62
C SER A 492 -20.17 40.29 23.75
N ARG A 493 -20.87 40.67 24.82
CA ARG A 493 -21.48 39.72 25.78
C ARG A 493 -22.80 40.30 26.31
N GLN A 494 -23.81 40.29 25.46
CA GLN A 494 -25.22 40.09 25.85
C GLN A 494 -25.86 39.17 24.81
N ALA A 495 -25.57 37.87 24.93
CA ALA A 495 -26.41 36.76 24.46
C ALA A 495 -25.71 35.45 24.84
N MET A 496 -26.02 34.93 26.02
CA MET A 496 -25.97 33.48 26.21
C MET A 496 -27.21 32.88 25.53
N PRO A 497 -27.10 31.72 24.89
CA PRO A 497 -28.14 30.73 24.96
C PRO A 497 -27.71 29.56 25.86
N ALA A 498 -28.74 28.98 26.44
CA ALA A 498 -28.73 27.91 27.40
C ALA A 498 -27.91 26.69 26.99
N VAL A 499 -27.33 26.08 28.02
CA VAL A 499 -26.98 24.67 28.11
C VAL A 499 -28.08 23.81 27.48
N HIS A 500 -27.77 23.11 26.39
CA HIS A 500 -28.54 21.98 25.93
C HIS A 500 -27.72 20.70 26.06
N ASP A 501 -28.18 19.86 26.97
CA ASP A 501 -27.94 18.43 27.04
C ASP A 501 -27.86 17.80 25.64
N SER A 502 -26.76 17.11 25.36
CA SER A 502 -26.59 16.27 24.17
C SER A 502 -26.08 14.90 24.60
N ALA A 503 -26.95 14.17 25.29
CA ALA A 503 -26.87 12.72 25.39
C ALA A 503 -27.98 12.11 24.51
N ALA A 504 -27.57 11.14 23.67
CA ALA A 504 -28.38 10.16 22.96
C ALA A 504 -29.23 10.61 21.75
N ARG A 505 -28.73 10.33 20.53
CA ARG A 505 -29.43 9.49 19.52
C ARG A 505 -28.55 9.28 18.28
N TRP A 506 -27.91 8.12 18.21
CA TRP A 506 -27.51 7.51 16.95
C TRP A 506 -28.72 6.75 16.40
N GLN A 507 -29.32 7.24 15.32
CA GLN A 507 -30.18 6.45 14.43
C GLN A 507 -29.42 6.23 13.12
N SER A 508 -29.31 4.97 12.74
CA SER A 508 -28.68 4.47 11.52
C SER A 508 -29.30 5.07 10.25
N PRO A 509 -28.54 5.23 9.15
CA PRO A 509 -29.12 5.57 7.86
C PRO A 509 -29.77 4.33 7.24
N GLY A 510 -31.10 4.37 7.15
CA GLY A 510 -31.88 3.45 6.33
C GLY A 510 -31.77 3.81 4.84
N CYS A 511 -31.54 2.77 4.05
CA CYS A 511 -31.77 2.60 2.62
C CYS A 511 -32.62 3.69 1.93
N GLY A 512 -32.02 4.44 1.02
CA GLY A 512 -32.73 5.20 -0.01
C GLY A 512 -32.78 4.40 -1.31
N ARG A 513 -33.96 3.84 -1.63
CA ARG A 513 -34.34 3.47 -3.00
C ARG A 513 -34.57 4.76 -3.78
N GLY A 514 -33.92 4.90 -4.93
CA GLY A 514 -34.29 5.87 -5.94
C GLY A 514 -35.02 5.15 -7.07
N ASP A 515 -36.33 5.36 -7.15
CA ASP A 515 -37.10 5.16 -8.38
C ASP A 515 -37.80 6.49 -8.72
N ASP A 516 -37.71 6.82 -9.99
CA ASP A 516 -38.57 7.68 -10.82
C ASP A 516 -38.70 9.20 -10.61
N ILE A 517 -38.38 9.90 -11.71
CA ILE A 517 -39.12 10.95 -12.47
C ILE A 517 -37.99 11.76 -13.18
N GLY A 518 -37.84 11.81 -14.50
CA GLY A 518 -38.83 11.98 -15.56
C GLY A 518 -38.59 13.34 -16.26
N ARG A 519 -37.65 13.38 -17.22
CA ARG A 519 -37.63 14.16 -18.47
C ARG A 519 -36.31 14.02 -19.21
#